data_AF-A0A0U3N969-F1
#
_entry.id   AF-A0A0U3N969-F1
#
_cell.length_a   1.000
_cell.length_b   1.000
_cell.length_c   1.000
_cell.angle_alpha   90.00
_cell.angle_beta   90.00
_cell.angle_gamma   90.00
#
_symmetry.space_group_name_H-M   'P 1'
#
loop_
_entity.id
_entity.type
_entity.pdbx_description
1 polymer ?
#
loop_
_entity_poly.entity_id
_entity_poly.type
_entity_poly.pdbx_seq_one_letter_code
_entity_poly.pdbx_strand_id
1 'polypeptide(L)'
;MGLSQADVSGWTSSGRYNLRVRALILYGGAITLAISAAWSAFYAGYGVLFHSFWTFLAALSGAVTMFLAWRYRLREAAIVLSHAGLLTTLIGCFFDVPPEGLGRAVHFNLFPIVAATFLVFSHEGVYLRVLLPLFGVLSFLIVSLGLAPLPPHEFVSPVAGLPVVIGLHTITGIVGLCIVVIALQTSVSARHAMEGEIRKAIARGSSISSISLRWTQAAGHWAPRRCCAGSTAKREISHPEPSFRWPRKPG
;
A
#
# COMPACT_ATOMS: atom_id res chain seq x y z
N MET A 1 -17.99 -19.94 -7.25
CA MET A 1 -16.58 -19.50 -7.10
C MET A 1 -16.45 -18.91 -5.71
N GLY A 2 -15.85 -19.65 -4.78
CA GLY A 2 -15.59 -19.14 -3.43
C GLY A 2 -14.56 -18.02 -3.52
N LEU A 3 -14.89 -16.85 -2.98
CA LEU A 3 -13.93 -15.77 -2.77
C LEU A 3 -12.79 -16.34 -1.93
N SER A 4 -11.59 -16.41 -2.50
CA SER A 4 -10.42 -16.87 -1.76
C SER A 4 -10.16 -15.88 -0.62
N GLN A 5 -9.51 -16.31 0.47
CA GLN A 5 -9.14 -15.44 1.59
C GLN A 5 -8.38 -14.17 1.15
N ALA A 6 -7.78 -14.18 -0.05
CA ALA A 6 -7.11 -13.04 -0.68
C ALA A 6 -8.07 -11.90 -1.12
N ASP A 7 -9.35 -12.19 -1.35
CA ASP A 7 -10.34 -11.19 -1.76
C ASP A 7 -10.90 -10.38 -0.58
N VAL A 8 -10.71 -10.85 0.66
CA VAL A 8 -11.39 -10.34 1.88
C VAL A 8 -10.42 -9.63 2.83
N SER A 9 -9.39 -8.97 2.31
CA SER A 9 -8.66 -7.99 3.12
C SER A 9 -9.65 -6.86 3.45
N GLY A 10 -10.10 -6.80 4.71
CA GLY A 10 -11.10 -5.83 5.20
C GLY A 10 -10.67 -4.37 5.08
N TRP A 11 -9.42 -4.14 4.66
CA TRP A 11 -8.88 -2.83 4.36
C TRP A 11 -9.35 -2.27 3.02
N THR A 12 -9.76 -3.12 2.06
CA THR A 12 -10.28 -2.63 0.79
C THR A 12 -11.47 -3.46 0.28
N SER A 13 -12.53 -2.78 -0.14
CA SER A 13 -13.82 -3.40 -0.52
C SER A 13 -13.82 -4.11 -1.89
N SER A 14 -12.69 -4.10 -2.61
CA SER A 14 -12.58 -4.73 -3.93
C SER A 14 -11.34 -5.63 -4.04
N GLY A 15 -11.56 -6.94 -4.26
CA GLY A 15 -10.49 -7.96 -4.32
C GLY A 15 -9.37 -7.66 -5.33
N ARG A 16 -9.70 -7.02 -6.46
CA ARG A 16 -8.69 -6.61 -7.47
C ARG A 16 -7.77 -5.48 -6.99
N TYR A 17 -8.24 -4.58 -6.13
CA TYR A 17 -7.40 -3.53 -5.54
C TYR A 17 -6.50 -4.12 -4.45
N ASN A 18 -7.01 -5.07 -3.65
CA ASN A 18 -6.22 -5.83 -2.66
C ASN A 18 -4.99 -6.53 -3.30
N LEU A 19 -5.14 -7.18 -4.45
CA LEU A 19 -4.03 -7.86 -5.13
C LEU A 19 -2.93 -6.91 -5.60
N ARG A 20 -3.30 -5.73 -6.12
CA ARG A 20 -2.34 -4.72 -6.59
C ARG A 20 -1.56 -4.11 -5.43
N VAL A 21 -2.26 -3.72 -4.37
CA VAL A 21 -1.59 -3.16 -3.19
C VAL A 21 -0.71 -4.20 -2.51
N ARG A 22 -1.16 -5.47 -2.46
CA ARG A 22 -0.33 -6.59 -1.99
C ARG A 22 0.94 -6.75 -2.83
N ALA A 23 0.84 -6.74 -4.15
CA ALA A 23 2.01 -6.83 -5.02
C ALA A 23 2.98 -5.68 -4.76
N LEU A 24 2.47 -4.45 -4.63
CA LEU A 24 3.28 -3.27 -4.36
C LEU A 24 4.03 -3.34 -3.02
N ILE A 25 3.34 -3.80 -1.95
CA ILE A 25 3.96 -4.01 -0.63
C ILE A 25 4.99 -5.14 -0.67
N LEU A 26 4.72 -6.24 -1.39
CA LEU A 26 5.66 -7.34 -1.54
C LEU A 26 6.91 -6.93 -2.31
N TYR A 27 6.75 -6.22 -3.43
CA TYR A 27 7.88 -5.68 -4.19
C TYR A 27 8.68 -4.66 -3.38
N GLY A 28 7.99 -3.74 -2.68
CA GLY A 28 8.63 -2.78 -1.79
C GLY A 28 9.44 -3.47 -0.69
N GLY A 29 8.85 -4.42 0.02
CA GLY A 29 9.52 -5.20 1.05
C GLY A 29 10.70 -6.03 0.53
N ALA A 30 10.57 -6.64 -0.66
CA ALA A 30 11.65 -7.40 -1.29
C ALA A 30 12.82 -6.52 -1.71
N ILE A 31 12.55 -5.35 -2.29
CA ILE A 31 13.57 -4.37 -2.66
C ILE A 31 14.28 -3.85 -1.40
N THR A 32 13.53 -3.46 -0.37
CA THR A 32 14.11 -3.02 0.91
C THR A 32 14.98 -4.11 1.52
N LEU A 33 14.51 -5.35 1.58
CA LEU A 33 15.27 -6.48 2.09
C LEU A 33 16.59 -6.68 1.31
N ALA A 34 16.52 -6.71 -0.03
CA ALA A 34 17.69 -6.96 -0.88
C ALA A 34 18.73 -5.82 -0.78
N ILE A 35 18.30 -4.57 -0.87
CA ILE A 35 19.18 -3.40 -0.80
C ILE A 35 19.80 -3.30 0.59
N SER A 36 19.00 -3.42 1.66
CA SER A 36 19.50 -3.32 3.02
C SER A 36 20.42 -4.48 3.40
N ALA A 37 20.16 -5.70 2.89
CA ALA A 37 21.07 -6.83 3.08
C ALA A 37 22.41 -6.63 2.36
N ALA A 38 22.38 -6.10 1.13
CA ALA A 38 23.60 -5.77 0.38
C ALA A 38 24.45 -4.72 1.11
N TRP A 39 23.82 -3.67 1.63
CA TRP A 39 24.52 -2.65 2.44
C TRP A 39 25.03 -3.22 3.77
N SER A 40 24.25 -4.07 4.44
CA SER A 40 24.68 -4.71 5.69
C SER A 40 25.92 -5.57 5.51
N ALA A 41 25.97 -6.36 4.43
CA ALA A 41 27.15 -7.13 4.05
C ALA A 41 28.35 -6.24 3.68
N PHE A 42 28.11 -5.15 2.95
CA PHE A 42 29.13 -4.16 2.62
C PHE A 42 29.75 -3.54 3.89
N TYR A 43 28.93 -3.02 4.81
CA TYR A 43 29.42 -2.43 6.05
C TYR A 43 30.10 -3.45 6.98
N ALA A 44 29.64 -4.70 7.00
CA ALA A 44 30.31 -5.79 7.72
C ALA A 44 31.72 -6.05 7.16
N GLY A 45 31.88 -6.03 5.84
CA GLY A 45 33.18 -6.21 5.18
C GLY A 45 34.19 -5.11 5.51
N TYR A 46 33.72 -3.89 5.76
CA TYR A 46 34.57 -2.76 6.20
C TYR A 46 34.75 -2.67 7.72
N GLY A 47 34.22 -3.62 8.50
CA GLY A 47 34.34 -3.63 9.97
C GLY A 47 33.50 -2.57 10.69
N VAL A 48 32.58 -1.89 9.98
CA VAL A 48 31.75 -0.82 10.55
C VAL A 48 30.46 -1.42 11.13
N LEU A 49 30.60 -2.08 12.28
CA LEU A 49 29.53 -2.90 12.87
C LEU A 49 28.25 -2.13 13.18
N PHE A 50 28.35 -0.87 13.64
CA PHE A 50 27.19 -0.03 13.91
C PHE A 50 26.34 0.19 12.64
N HIS A 51 27.00 0.48 11.51
CA HIS A 51 26.35 0.68 10.22
C HIS A 51 25.76 -0.62 9.66
N SER A 52 26.50 -1.72 9.83
CA SER A 52 26.02 -3.06 9.46
C SER A 52 24.78 -3.47 10.28
N PHE A 53 24.75 -3.16 11.58
CA PHE A 53 23.64 -3.50 12.46
C PHE A 53 22.36 -2.72 12.11
N TRP A 54 22.43 -1.41 11.89
CA TRP A 54 21.21 -0.67 11.54
C TRP A 54 20.69 -1.05 10.15
N THR A 55 21.59 -1.26 9.17
CA THR A 55 21.19 -1.72 7.84
C THR A 55 20.61 -3.13 7.88
N PHE A 56 21.09 -3.98 8.79
CA PHE A 56 20.46 -5.27 9.09
C PHE A 56 19.05 -5.11 9.68
N LEU A 57 18.82 -4.15 10.58
CA LEU A 57 17.46 -3.84 11.08
C LEU A 57 16.53 -3.35 9.96
N ALA A 58 17.05 -2.57 9.01
CA ALA A 58 16.30 -2.18 7.81
C ALA A 58 15.95 -3.40 6.95
N ALA A 59 16.89 -4.33 6.76
CA ALA A 59 16.63 -5.59 6.07
C ALA A 59 15.55 -6.43 6.78
N LEU A 60 15.63 -6.54 8.12
CA LEU A 60 14.63 -7.21 8.94
C LEU A 60 13.25 -6.57 8.79
N SER A 61 13.16 -5.24 8.71
CA SER A 61 11.90 -4.54 8.47
C SER A 61 11.26 -4.90 7.11
N GLY A 62 12.09 -5.07 6.07
CA GLY A 62 11.66 -5.59 4.77
C GLY A 62 11.11 -7.02 4.87
N ALA A 63 11.81 -7.90 5.57
CA ALA A 63 11.36 -9.28 5.81
C ALA A 63 10.04 -9.33 6.60
N VAL A 64 9.89 -8.53 7.66
CA VAL A 64 8.66 -8.42 8.45
C VAL A 64 7.51 -7.92 7.59
N THR A 65 7.76 -6.91 6.74
CA THR A 65 6.77 -6.39 5.79
C THR A 65 6.29 -7.49 4.83
N MET A 66 7.22 -8.25 4.24
CA MET A 66 6.88 -9.36 3.35
C MET A 66 6.08 -10.45 4.07
N PHE A 67 6.47 -10.79 5.31
CA PHE A 67 5.76 -11.76 6.12
C PHE A 67 4.32 -11.32 6.45
N LEU A 68 4.13 -10.06 6.85
CA LEU A 68 2.80 -9.49 7.09
C LEU A 68 1.94 -9.46 5.81
N ALA A 69 2.56 -9.13 4.67
CA ALA A 69 1.89 -9.13 3.36
C ALA A 69 1.52 -10.56 2.90
N TRP A 70 2.30 -11.57 3.26
CA TRP A 70 1.94 -12.97 3.04
C TRP A 70 0.74 -13.36 3.91
N ARG A 71 0.71 -12.92 5.18
CA ARG A 71 -0.40 -13.15 6.11
C ARG A 71 -1.66 -12.32 5.83
N TYR A 72 -1.75 -11.67 4.65
CA TYR A 72 -2.87 -10.81 4.24
C TYR A 72 -3.13 -9.60 5.16
N ARG A 73 -2.17 -9.25 6.02
CA ARG A 73 -2.25 -8.06 6.89
C ARG A 73 -1.66 -6.84 6.20
N LEU A 74 -2.27 -6.45 5.07
CA LEU A 74 -1.73 -5.43 4.17
C LEU A 74 -1.56 -4.06 4.84
N ARG A 75 -2.51 -3.67 5.70
CA ARG A 75 -2.46 -2.39 6.42
C ARG A 75 -1.28 -2.33 7.39
N GLU A 76 -1.09 -3.38 8.18
CA GLU A 76 0.05 -3.48 9.12
C GLU A 76 1.38 -3.48 8.37
N ALA A 77 1.47 -4.25 7.27
CA ALA A 77 2.64 -4.29 6.42
C ALA A 77 3.01 -2.92 5.85
N ALA A 78 2.02 -2.17 5.34
CA ALA A 78 2.22 -0.82 4.82
C ALA A 78 2.73 0.15 5.89
N ILE A 79 2.17 0.08 7.11
CA ILE A 79 2.57 0.92 8.24
C ILE A 79 4.03 0.62 8.61
N VAL A 80 4.38 -0.66 8.75
CA VAL A 80 5.76 -1.08 9.08
C VAL A 80 6.73 -0.63 7.99
N LEU A 81 6.45 -0.90 6.72
CA LEU A 81 7.32 -0.51 5.60
C LEU A 81 7.60 1.00 5.58
N SER A 82 6.57 1.79 5.83
CA SER A 82 6.63 3.25 5.78
C SER A 82 7.40 3.83 6.96
N HIS A 83 7.07 3.41 8.18
CA HIS A 83 7.71 3.96 9.39
C HIS A 83 9.13 3.44 9.54
N ALA A 84 9.35 2.14 9.35
CA ALA A 84 10.69 1.56 9.43
C ALA A 84 11.57 2.08 8.29
N GLY A 85 11.05 2.18 7.06
CA GLY A 85 11.77 2.76 5.94
C GLY A 85 12.18 4.21 6.19
N LEU A 86 11.26 5.06 6.64
CA LEU A 86 11.57 6.45 6.99
C LEU A 86 12.58 6.52 8.13
N LEU A 87 12.33 5.86 9.25
CA LEU A 87 13.19 5.92 10.44
C LEU A 87 14.62 5.47 10.12
N THR A 88 14.76 4.32 9.45
CA THR A 88 16.07 3.76 9.11
C THR A 88 16.81 4.65 8.10
N THR A 89 16.11 5.23 7.12
CA THR A 89 16.72 6.16 6.16
C THR A 89 17.12 7.49 6.82
N LEU A 90 16.37 7.99 7.80
CA LEU A 90 16.71 9.19 8.56
C LEU A 90 17.93 8.97 9.46
N ILE A 91 18.01 7.80 10.10
CA ILE A 91 19.19 7.37 10.84
C ILE A 91 20.40 7.29 9.89
N GLY A 92 20.25 6.64 8.74
CA GLY A 92 21.30 6.56 7.72
C GLY A 92 21.71 7.94 7.22
N CYS A 93 20.76 8.85 7.04
CA CYS A 93 21.08 10.24 6.78
C CYS A 93 21.96 10.79 7.91
N PHE A 94 21.51 10.74 9.17
CA PHE A 94 22.20 11.36 10.30
C PHE A 94 23.65 10.90 10.47
N PHE A 95 23.94 9.61 10.26
CA PHE A 95 25.28 9.03 10.46
C PHE A 95 26.16 9.00 9.20
N ASP A 96 25.59 9.05 7.99
CA ASP A 96 26.34 9.08 6.74
C ASP A 96 26.58 10.53 6.29
N VAL A 97 27.51 11.18 7.00
CA VAL A 97 27.98 12.54 6.71
C VAL A 97 29.35 12.45 6.05
N PRO A 98 29.48 12.80 4.75
CA PRO A 98 30.77 12.82 4.09
C PRO A 98 31.65 13.99 4.60
N PRO A 99 32.98 13.90 4.45
CA PRO A 99 33.91 14.99 4.74
C PRO A 99 33.57 16.27 3.95
N GLU A 100 34.02 17.42 4.48
CA GLU A 100 33.78 18.72 3.87
C GLU A 100 34.13 18.75 2.37
N GLY A 101 33.24 19.32 1.56
CA GLY A 101 33.41 19.44 0.10
C GLY A 101 32.84 18.29 -0.74
N LEU A 102 32.37 17.20 -0.13
CA LEU A 102 31.70 16.11 -0.83
C LEU A 102 30.17 16.15 -0.64
N GLY A 103 29.43 15.90 -1.74
CA GLY A 103 27.97 15.88 -1.72
C GLY A 103 27.42 14.66 -0.99
N ARG A 104 26.51 14.88 -0.05
CA ARG A 104 25.78 13.81 0.66
C ARG A 104 24.69 13.25 -0.22
N ALA A 105 24.64 11.94 -0.48
CA ALA A 105 23.66 11.33 -1.39
C ALA A 105 22.58 10.46 -0.71
N VAL A 106 22.76 10.08 0.57
CA VAL A 106 21.82 9.15 1.26
C VAL A 106 20.39 9.64 1.27
N HIS A 107 20.21 10.96 1.39
CA HIS A 107 18.91 11.61 1.45
C HIS A 107 18.04 11.39 0.20
N PHE A 108 18.62 11.03 -0.95
CA PHE A 108 17.86 10.65 -2.15
C PHE A 108 17.00 9.39 -1.94
N ASN A 109 17.35 8.52 -0.98
CA ASN A 109 16.53 7.35 -0.64
C ASN A 109 15.22 7.71 0.06
N LEU A 110 15.03 8.96 0.51
CA LEU A 110 13.75 9.43 1.06
C LEU A 110 12.67 9.57 -0.02
N PHE A 111 13.04 9.90 -1.27
CA PHE A 111 12.08 10.10 -2.36
C PHE A 111 11.19 8.89 -2.65
N PRO A 112 11.73 7.67 -2.89
CA PRO A 112 10.89 6.49 -3.11
C PRO A 112 10.00 6.19 -1.92
N ILE A 113 10.48 6.41 -0.69
CA ILE A 113 9.70 6.15 0.53
C ILE A 113 8.52 7.12 0.62
N VAL A 114 8.77 8.42 0.44
CA VAL A 114 7.71 9.45 0.44
C VAL A 114 6.70 9.20 -0.68
N ALA A 115 7.15 8.91 -1.90
CA ALA A 115 6.27 8.62 -3.01
C ALA A 115 5.42 7.36 -2.78
N ALA A 116 6.03 6.31 -2.22
CA ALA A 116 5.34 5.06 -1.91
C ALA A 116 4.30 5.25 -0.80
N THR A 117 4.64 5.99 0.25
CA THR A 117 3.72 6.30 1.37
C THR A 117 2.49 7.07 0.89
N PHE A 118 2.68 8.06 0.02
CA PHE A 118 1.57 8.82 -0.57
C PHE A 118 0.64 7.95 -1.42
N LEU A 119 1.20 7.02 -2.20
CA LEU A 119 0.43 6.08 -3.02
C LEU A 119 -0.39 5.13 -2.13
N VAL A 120 0.27 4.49 -1.16
CA VAL A 120 -0.32 3.43 -0.33
C VAL A 120 -1.38 3.97 0.63
N PHE A 121 -1.18 5.16 1.21
CA PHE A 121 -2.10 5.74 2.20
C PHE A 121 -3.05 6.80 1.63
N SER A 122 -3.26 6.82 0.33
CA SER A 122 -4.13 7.80 -0.34
C SER A 122 -5.57 7.87 0.19
N HIS A 123 -6.07 6.78 0.78
CA HIS A 123 -7.44 6.65 1.33
C HIS A 123 -7.50 6.55 2.87
N GLU A 124 -6.38 6.74 3.57
CA GLU A 124 -6.30 6.62 5.03
C GLU A 124 -6.39 7.99 5.73
N GLY A 125 -6.36 7.97 7.07
CA GLY A 125 -6.44 9.18 7.90
C GLY A 125 -5.35 10.21 7.60
N VAL A 126 -5.59 11.46 7.99
CA VAL A 126 -4.73 12.63 7.72
C VAL A 126 -3.27 12.40 8.13
N TYR A 127 -3.03 11.68 9.23
CA TYR A 127 -1.70 11.34 9.70
C TYR A 127 -0.88 10.57 8.67
N LEU A 128 -1.38 9.42 8.20
CA LEU A 128 -0.68 8.56 7.24
C LEU A 128 -0.61 9.18 5.84
N ARG A 129 -1.63 9.96 5.48
CA ARG A 129 -1.77 10.54 4.14
C ARG A 129 -0.94 11.80 3.93
N VAL A 130 -0.83 12.65 4.95
CA VAL A 130 -0.24 14.00 4.82
C VAL A 130 0.96 14.18 5.72
N LEU A 131 0.82 13.90 7.03
CA LEU A 131 1.90 14.20 7.99
C LEU A 131 3.15 13.36 7.73
N LEU A 132 2.98 12.08 7.42
CA LEU A 132 4.12 11.17 7.20
C LEU A 132 4.92 11.49 5.92
N PRO A 133 4.28 11.69 4.74
CA PRO A 133 4.99 12.18 3.56
C PRO A 133 5.60 13.57 3.75
N LEU A 134 4.88 14.49 4.40
CA LEU A 134 5.37 15.85 4.68
C LEU A 134 6.62 15.81 5.55
N PHE A 135 6.64 14.97 6.58
CA PHE A 135 7.81 14.77 7.44
C PHE A 135 9.02 14.26 6.64
N GLY A 136 8.81 13.32 5.71
CA GLY A 136 9.88 12.84 4.83
C GLY A 136 10.43 13.93 3.91
N VAL A 137 9.58 14.76 3.31
CA VAL A 137 10.00 15.90 2.46
C VAL A 137 10.72 16.97 3.26
N LEU A 138 10.21 17.32 4.45
CA LEU A 138 10.86 18.28 5.34
C LEU A 138 12.23 17.78 5.79
N SER A 139 12.33 16.49 6.13
CA SER A 139 13.60 15.88 6.52
C SER A 139 14.60 15.89 5.36
N PHE A 140 14.15 15.59 4.14
CA PHE A 140 14.97 15.73 2.93
C PHE A 140 15.50 17.16 2.79
N LEU A 141 14.64 18.16 2.96
CA LEU A 141 15.01 19.58 2.82
C LEU A 141 16.03 20.00 3.89
N ILE A 142 15.82 19.63 5.15
CA ILE A 142 16.74 19.91 6.27
C ILE A 142 18.13 19.31 5.98
N VAL A 143 18.16 18.05 5.51
CA VAL A 143 19.40 17.36 5.18
C VAL A 143 20.08 17.98 3.96
N SER A 144 19.32 18.32 2.92
CA SER A 144 19.83 18.90 1.68
C SER A 144 20.41 20.31 1.90
N LEU A 145 19.81 21.09 2.81
CA LEU A 145 20.32 22.40 3.22
C LEU A 145 21.49 22.34 4.21
N GLY A 146 21.89 21.15 4.67
CA GLY A 146 22.96 21.00 5.66
C GLY A 146 22.59 21.50 7.06
N LEU A 147 21.29 21.67 7.36
CA LEU A 147 20.80 22.13 8.67
C LEU A 147 20.69 21.00 9.70
N ALA A 148 21.01 19.76 9.31
CA ALA A 148 20.98 18.61 10.19
C ALA A 148 22.11 18.69 11.25
N PRO A 149 21.83 18.37 12.52
CA PRO A 149 22.87 18.32 13.54
C PRO A 149 23.97 17.33 13.14
N LEU A 150 25.22 17.66 13.46
CA LEU A 150 26.35 16.77 13.18
C LEU A 150 26.39 15.64 14.23
N PRO A 151 26.52 14.37 13.80
CA PRO A 151 26.71 13.27 14.72
C PRO A 151 28.09 13.34 15.39
N PRO A 152 28.28 12.73 16.57
CA PRO A 152 29.62 12.52 17.13
C PRO A 152 30.50 11.77 16.13
N HIS A 153 31.78 12.19 16.02
CA HIS A 153 32.72 11.66 15.03
C HIS A 153 32.91 10.14 15.06
N GLU A 154 32.71 9.50 16.23
CA GLU A 154 32.82 8.05 16.42
C GLU A 154 31.74 7.24 15.70
N PHE A 155 30.60 7.85 15.38
CA PHE A 155 29.48 7.20 14.68
C PHE A 155 29.39 7.58 13.20
N VAL A 156 30.32 8.39 12.69
CA VAL A 156 30.37 8.74 11.27
C VAL A 156 30.94 7.56 10.49
N SER A 157 30.27 7.18 9.40
CA SER A 157 30.75 6.15 8.49
C SER A 157 32.09 6.57 7.86
N PRO A 158 33.19 5.81 8.06
CA PRO A 158 34.48 6.13 7.42
C PRO A 158 34.44 5.96 5.89
N VAL A 159 33.41 5.29 5.38
CA VAL A 159 33.20 5.04 3.95
C VAL A 159 32.23 6.04 3.30
N ALA A 160 31.62 6.96 4.07
CA ALA A 160 30.67 7.96 3.60
C ALA A 160 31.20 8.84 2.47
N GLY A 161 32.51 9.17 2.53
CA GLY A 161 33.18 10.01 1.54
C GLY A 161 33.62 9.28 0.26
N LEU A 162 33.43 7.96 0.17
CA LEU A 162 33.86 7.22 -1.02
C LEU A 162 32.95 7.58 -2.21
N PRO A 163 33.51 7.99 -3.37
CA PRO A 163 32.72 8.31 -4.56
C PRO A 163 31.79 7.17 -5.00
N VAL A 164 32.23 5.92 -4.79
CA VAL A 164 31.43 4.72 -5.07
C VAL A 164 30.18 4.67 -4.19
N VAL A 165 30.29 5.00 -2.90
CA VAL A 165 29.16 5.00 -1.94
C VAL A 165 28.16 6.09 -2.29
N ILE A 166 28.66 7.29 -2.60
CA ILE A 166 27.85 8.43 -3.07
C ILE A 166 27.10 8.06 -4.36
N GLY A 167 27.79 7.44 -5.31
CA GLY A 167 27.22 6.95 -6.57
C GLY A 167 26.12 5.90 -6.34
N LEU A 168 26.38 4.91 -5.49
CA LEU A 168 25.41 3.86 -5.16
C LEU A 168 24.14 4.44 -4.52
N HIS A 169 24.25 5.34 -3.55
CA HIS A 169 23.08 5.98 -2.94
C HIS A 169 22.26 6.82 -3.92
N THR A 170 22.93 7.48 -4.86
CA THR A 170 22.27 8.25 -5.92
C THR A 170 21.51 7.32 -6.87
N ILE A 171 22.15 6.23 -7.30
CA ILE A 171 21.52 5.22 -8.17
C ILE A 171 20.34 4.57 -7.47
N THR A 172 20.47 4.13 -6.22
CA THR A 172 19.36 3.51 -5.48
C THR A 172 18.20 4.48 -5.28
N GLY A 173 18.48 5.75 -4.98
CA GLY A 173 17.46 6.79 -4.85
C GLY A 173 16.68 7.03 -6.15
N ILE A 174 17.39 7.21 -7.27
CA ILE A 174 16.77 7.45 -8.60
C ILE A 174 16.00 6.22 -9.07
N VAL A 175 16.64 5.03 -9.05
CA VAL A 175 16.01 3.78 -9.51
C VAL A 175 14.79 3.46 -8.64
N GLY A 176 14.91 3.61 -7.33
CA GLY A 176 13.78 3.44 -6.40
C GLY A 176 12.64 4.39 -6.73
N LEU A 177 12.92 5.68 -6.97
CA LEU A 177 11.91 6.66 -7.33
C LEU A 177 11.22 6.30 -8.66
N CYS A 178 11.98 5.91 -9.69
CA CYS A 178 11.44 5.47 -10.97
C CYS A 178 10.47 4.29 -10.82
N ILE A 179 10.84 3.28 -10.01
CA ILE A 179 9.96 2.12 -9.74
C ILE A 179 8.64 2.57 -9.12
N VAL A 180 8.68 3.47 -8.13
CA VAL A 180 7.48 3.97 -7.47
C VAL A 180 6.63 4.83 -8.42
N VAL A 181 7.26 5.65 -9.26
CA VAL A 181 6.55 6.44 -10.27
C VAL A 181 5.84 5.55 -11.30
N ILE A 182 6.50 4.49 -11.78
CA ILE A 182 5.87 3.50 -12.67
C ILE A 182 4.68 2.83 -11.95
N ALA A 183 4.83 2.47 -10.69
CA ALA A 183 3.76 1.91 -9.88
C ALA A 183 2.59 2.90 -9.68
N LEU A 184 2.87 4.19 -9.55
CA LEU A 184 1.86 5.24 -9.49
C LEU A 184 1.11 5.40 -10.81
N GLN A 185 1.83 5.44 -11.94
CA GLN A 185 1.25 5.57 -13.28
C GLN A 185 0.32 4.40 -13.60
N THR A 186 0.75 3.16 -13.32
CA THR A 186 -0.10 1.97 -13.53
C THR A 186 -1.40 2.03 -12.71
N SER A 187 -1.34 2.61 -11.51
CA SER A 187 -2.51 2.80 -10.65
C SER A 187 -3.47 3.87 -11.20
N VAL A 188 -2.94 4.98 -11.72
CA VAL A 188 -3.72 6.08 -12.30
C VAL A 188 -4.34 5.68 -13.64
N SER A 189 -3.57 5.08 -14.55
CA SER A 189 -4.06 4.61 -15.85
C SER A 189 -5.21 3.62 -15.70
N ALA A 190 -5.14 2.73 -14.71
CA ALA A 190 -6.22 1.78 -14.44
C ALA A 190 -7.51 2.47 -13.93
N ARG A 191 -7.39 3.55 -13.15
CA ARG A 191 -8.56 4.34 -12.71
C ARG A 191 -9.22 5.03 -13.90
N HIS A 192 -8.45 5.68 -14.77
CA HIS A 192 -8.99 6.35 -15.95
C HIS A 192 -9.63 5.39 -16.95
N ALA A 193 -9.08 4.18 -17.12
CA ALA A 193 -9.70 3.16 -17.96
C ALA A 193 -11.10 2.78 -17.43
N MET A 194 -11.23 2.59 -16.11
CA MET A 194 -12.50 2.25 -15.46
C MET A 194 -13.50 3.41 -15.54
N GLU A 195 -13.07 4.65 -15.30
CA GLU A 195 -13.91 5.84 -15.49
C GLU A 195 -14.39 5.99 -16.94
N GLY A 196 -13.52 5.69 -17.91
CA GLY A 196 -13.85 5.69 -19.33
C GLY A 196 -14.91 4.64 -19.69
N GLU A 197 -14.83 3.43 -19.11
CA GLU A 197 -15.85 2.39 -19.28
C GLU A 197 -17.19 2.80 -18.66
N ILE A 198 -17.19 3.41 -17.47
CA ILE A 198 -18.41 3.91 -16.82
C ILE A 198 -19.06 5.02 -17.67
N ARG A 199 -18.28 6.00 -18.13
CA ARG A 199 -18.78 7.07 -19.02
C ARG A 199 -19.34 6.50 -20.32
N LYS A 200 -18.67 5.51 -20.91
CA LYS A 200 -19.16 4.81 -22.13
C LYS A 200 -20.44 4.00 -21.86
N ALA A 201 -20.60 3.39 -20.69
CA ALA A 201 -21.81 2.65 -20.31
C ALA A 201 -23.02 3.57 -20.08
N ILE A 202 -22.78 4.75 -19.50
CA ILE A 202 -23.78 5.82 -19.33
C ILE A 202 -24.15 6.41 -20.70
N ALA A 203 -23.16 6.73 -21.54
CA ALA A 203 -23.39 7.30 -22.86
C ALA A 203 -24.06 6.32 -23.85
N ARG A 204 -23.84 5.01 -23.70
CA ARG A 204 -24.56 3.98 -24.48
C ARG A 204 -26.01 3.77 -24.03
N GLY A 205 -26.50 4.52 -23.06
CA GLY A 205 -27.90 4.44 -22.65
C GLY A 205 -28.29 3.05 -22.16
N SER A 206 -27.38 2.32 -21.50
CA SER A 206 -27.76 1.15 -20.72
C SER A 206 -28.59 1.65 -19.53
N SER A 207 -29.87 1.87 -19.83
CA SER A 207 -30.88 2.29 -18.89
C SER A 207 -30.78 1.37 -17.67
N ILE A 208 -30.77 1.98 -16.49
CA ILE A 208 -30.84 1.32 -15.18
C ILE A 208 -31.95 0.25 -15.11
N SER A 209 -32.93 0.24 -16.04
CA SER A 209 -33.93 -0.82 -16.18
C SER A 209 -33.42 -2.14 -16.77
N SER A 210 -32.40 -2.14 -17.65
CA SER A 210 -31.86 -3.37 -18.26
C SER A 210 -30.98 -4.19 -17.29
N ILE A 211 -30.34 -3.51 -16.33
CA ILE A 211 -29.60 -4.16 -15.25
C ILE A 211 -30.57 -4.77 -14.22
N SER A 212 -31.67 -4.08 -13.86
CA SER A 212 -32.69 -4.68 -12.98
C SER A 212 -33.41 -5.87 -13.65
N LEU A 213 -33.64 -5.80 -14.98
CA LEU A 213 -34.17 -6.94 -15.73
C LEU A 213 -33.18 -8.10 -15.83
N ARG A 214 -31.87 -7.87 -16.01
CA ARG A 214 -30.88 -8.96 -16.01
C ARG A 214 -30.71 -9.61 -14.63
N TRP A 215 -30.83 -8.85 -13.55
CA TRP A 215 -30.79 -9.41 -12.19
C TRP A 215 -32.06 -10.22 -11.87
N THR A 216 -33.24 -9.83 -12.38
CA THR A 216 -34.47 -10.62 -12.25
C THR A 216 -34.50 -11.85 -13.17
N GLN A 217 -33.92 -11.77 -14.38
CA GLN A 217 -33.80 -12.92 -15.29
C GLN A 217 -32.76 -13.96 -14.80
N ALA A 218 -31.68 -13.53 -14.14
CA ALA A 218 -30.72 -14.41 -13.48
C ALA A 218 -31.26 -15.03 -12.17
N ALA A 219 -32.16 -14.34 -11.46
CA ALA A 219 -32.87 -14.90 -10.31
C ALA A 219 -34.00 -15.88 -10.71
N GLY A 220 -34.52 -15.79 -11.94
CA GLY A 220 -35.53 -16.70 -12.48
C GLY A 220 -35.04 -18.11 -12.85
N HIS A 221 -33.73 -18.35 -12.89
CA HIS A 221 -33.15 -19.68 -13.15
C HIS A 221 -32.86 -20.51 -11.90
N TRP A 222 -33.16 -19.99 -10.70
CA TRP A 222 -33.17 -20.73 -9.45
C TRP A 222 -34.59 -20.97 -8.92
N ALA A 223 -35.51 -21.34 -9.81
CA ALA A 223 -36.76 -21.96 -9.39
C ALA A 223 -36.47 -23.42 -8.96
N PRO A 224 -36.73 -23.82 -7.70
CA PRO A 224 -36.63 -25.22 -7.31
C PRO A 224 -37.68 -26.01 -8.09
N ARG A 225 -37.24 -27.03 -8.82
CA ARG A 225 -38.15 -28.02 -9.43
C ARG A 225 -38.99 -28.61 -8.30
N ARG A 226 -40.31 -28.37 -8.34
CA ARG A 226 -41.27 -29.09 -7.51
C ARG A 226 -41.28 -30.54 -7.95
N CYS A 227 -40.80 -31.44 -7.10
CA CYS A 227 -41.17 -32.84 -7.16
C CYS A 227 -42.56 -33.00 -6.53
N CYS A 228 -43.52 -33.42 -7.33
CA CYS A 228 -44.78 -33.98 -6.85
C CYS A 228 -44.53 -35.39 -6.30
N ALA A 229 -44.95 -35.66 -5.07
CA ALA A 229 -45.62 -36.90 -4.64
C ALA A 229 -45.88 -36.89 -3.12
N GLY A 230 -47.12 -37.22 -2.71
CA GLY A 230 -47.32 -37.99 -1.47
C GLY A 230 -48.03 -37.32 -0.29
N SER A 231 -49.36 -37.46 -0.28
CA SER A 231 -50.24 -37.78 0.86
C SER A 231 -50.41 -36.86 2.08
N THR A 232 -51.67 -36.45 2.26
CA THR A 232 -52.48 -36.44 3.51
C THR A 232 -51.98 -35.66 4.72
N ALA A 233 -52.66 -34.57 5.05
CA ALA A 233 -53.30 -34.40 6.36
C ALA A 233 -54.22 -33.17 6.41
N LYS A 234 -55.44 -33.47 6.85
CA LYS A 234 -56.57 -32.63 7.22
C LYS A 234 -56.21 -31.74 8.43
N ARG A 235 -56.38 -30.41 8.34
CA ARG A 235 -56.86 -29.57 9.47
C ARG A 235 -57.25 -28.15 9.02
N GLU A 236 -58.56 -28.00 9.03
CA GLU A 236 -59.39 -26.81 9.13
C GLU A 236 -59.05 -26.01 10.39
N ILE A 237 -58.63 -24.73 10.27
CA ILE A 237 -58.87 -23.64 11.25
C ILE A 237 -58.98 -22.30 10.49
N SER A 238 -60.07 -21.62 10.79
CA SER A 238 -60.63 -20.34 10.35
C SER A 238 -59.86 -19.07 10.77
N HIS A 239 -59.82 -18.07 9.85
CA HIS A 239 -59.88 -16.59 9.99
C HIS A 239 -59.10 -15.83 11.12
N PRO A 240 -58.90 -14.49 11.06
CA PRO A 240 -59.20 -13.49 10.02
C PRO A 240 -58.01 -12.56 9.64
N GLU A 241 -58.23 -11.72 8.62
CA GLU A 241 -57.43 -10.52 8.32
C GLU A 241 -57.30 -9.56 9.52
N PRO A 242 -56.21 -8.78 9.55
CA PRO A 242 -56.30 -7.39 9.96
C PRO A 242 -55.84 -6.46 8.84
N SER A 243 -56.81 -5.73 8.30
CA SER A 243 -56.61 -4.51 7.55
C SER A 243 -55.94 -3.46 8.44
N PHE A 244 -54.74 -3.02 8.06
CA PHE A 244 -54.10 -1.88 8.69
C PHE A 244 -53.69 -0.85 7.63
N ARG A 245 -54.39 0.28 7.64
CA ARG A 245 -54.27 1.41 6.73
C ARG A 245 -54.22 2.68 7.59
N TRP A 246 -53.13 3.45 7.52
CA TRP A 246 -53.02 4.84 8.01
C TRP A 246 -51.80 5.53 7.33
N PRO A 247 -51.64 6.86 7.37
CA PRO A 247 -52.43 7.87 6.65
C PRO A 247 -51.57 8.66 5.63
N ARG A 248 -52.22 9.26 4.63
CA ARG A 248 -51.64 10.37 3.87
C ARG A 248 -51.60 11.61 4.77
N LYS A 249 -50.46 12.29 4.83
CA LYS A 249 -50.37 13.66 5.36
C LYS A 249 -50.97 14.66 4.36
N PRO A 250 -51.72 15.68 4.82
CA PRO A 250 -52.10 16.83 4.04
C PRO A 250 -51.08 17.98 4.18
N GLY A 251 -51.02 18.85 3.18
CA GLY A 251 -50.37 20.17 3.24
C GLY A 251 -48.98 20.21 2.63
#